data_AF-A0A8J7A7B0-F1
#
_entry.id   AF-A0A8J7A7B0-F1
#
_cell.length_a   1.000
_cell.length_b   1.000
_cell.length_c   1.000
_cell.angle_alpha   90.00
_cell.angle_beta   90.00
_cell.angle_gamma   90.00
#
_symmetry.space_group_name_H-M   'P 1'
#
loop_
_entity.id
_entity.type
_entity.pdbx_description
1 polymer ?
#
loop_
_entity_poly.entity_id
_entity_poly.type
_entity_poly.pdbx_seq_one_letter_code
_entity_poly.pdbx_strand_id
1 'polypeptide(L)'
;MNINIDIPDEMRVYVEAQLMTGTYNSIGEYFVDLVQQDKKRKAQAKLEMLLLEGINSDTQEVTPEYWQNLRSAVLDENSTAIQSDA
;
A
#
# COMPACT_ATOMS: atom_id res chain seq x y z
N MET A 1 -9.03 -11.50 -18.76
CA MET A 1 -10.23 -11.37 -17.91
C MET A 1 -11.08 -10.27 -18.50
N ASN A 2 -12.40 -10.43 -18.59
CA ASN A 2 -13.32 -9.38 -19.07
C ASN A 2 -14.22 -8.96 -17.90
N ILE A 3 -14.42 -7.66 -17.71
CA ILE A 3 -15.30 -7.10 -16.69
C ILE A 3 -16.33 -6.24 -17.41
N ASN A 4 -17.61 -6.55 -17.24
CA ASN A 4 -18.71 -5.74 -17.75
C ASN A 4 -19.23 -4.85 -16.62
N ILE A 5 -19.31 -3.54 -16.86
CA ILE A 5 -19.73 -2.55 -15.87
C ILE A 5 -20.75 -1.65 -16.53
N ASP A 6 -21.93 -1.53 -15.91
CA ASP A 6 -22.94 -0.56 -16.32
C ASP A 6 -22.63 0.77 -15.64
N ILE A 7 -22.42 1.82 -16.44
CA ILE A 7 -22.14 3.17 -15.96
C ILE A 7 -23.24 4.15 -16.41
N PRO A 8 -23.65 5.11 -15.56
CA PRO A 8 -24.57 6.18 -15.94
C PRO A 8 -24.02 7.03 -17.08
N ASP A 9 -24.92 7.63 -17.86
CA ASP A 9 -24.56 8.45 -19.03
C ASP A 9 -23.63 9.62 -18.68
N GLU A 10 -23.86 10.26 -17.53
CA GLU A 10 -22.99 11.34 -17.04
C GLU A 10 -21.54 10.89 -16.84
N MET A 11 -21.34 9.68 -16.28
CA MET A 11 -20.00 9.10 -16.13
C MET A 11 -19.39 8.75 -17.48
N ARG A 12 -20.20 8.28 -18.45
CA ARG A 12 -19.71 7.98 -19.80
C ARG A 12 -19.14 9.23 -20.47
N VAL A 13 -19.88 10.35 -20.42
CA VAL A 13 -19.42 11.64 -20.99
C VAL A 13 -18.09 12.07 -20.38
N TYR A 14 -17.94 11.94 -19.06
CA TYR A 14 -16.68 12.27 -18.39
C TYR A 14 -15.53 11.38 -18.87
N VAL A 15 -15.74 10.07 -18.95
CA VAL A 15 -14.72 9.12 -19.41
C VAL A 15 -14.33 9.38 -20.87
N GLU A 16 -15.29 9.63 -21.74
CA GLU A 16 -15.03 9.99 -23.15
C GLU A 16 -14.19 11.26 -23.27
N ALA A 17 -14.46 12.28 -22.44
CA ALA A 17 -13.63 13.48 -22.40
C ALA A 17 -12.17 13.18 -21.98
N GLN A 18 -11.94 12.22 -21.07
CA GLN A 18 -10.58 11.79 -20.71
C GLN A 18 -9.84 11.16 -21.89
N LEU A 19 -10.54 10.38 -22.72
CA LEU A 19 -9.96 9.80 -23.95
C LEU A 19 -9.63 10.89 -24.97
N MET A 20 -10.46 11.93 -25.10
CA MET A 20 -10.21 13.06 -26.00
C MET A 20 -8.94 13.86 -25.66
N THR A 21 -8.42 13.74 -24.43
CA THR A 21 -7.13 14.34 -24.06
C THR A 21 -5.94 13.67 -24.77
N GLY A 22 -6.15 12.49 -25.37
CA GLY A 22 -5.11 11.68 -26.02
C GLY A 22 -4.24 10.87 -25.07
N THR A 23 -4.53 10.90 -23.76
CA THR A 23 -3.76 10.17 -22.75
C THR A 23 -4.10 8.67 -22.73
N TYR A 24 -5.33 8.31 -23.10
CA TYR A 24 -5.83 6.93 -23.06
C TYR A 24 -6.43 6.54 -24.41
N ASN A 25 -6.17 5.30 -24.85
CA ASN A 25 -6.64 4.76 -26.13
C ASN A 25 -7.96 4.00 -25.99
N SER A 26 -8.38 3.70 -24.77
CA SER A 26 -9.64 3.03 -24.49
C SER A 26 -10.17 3.33 -23.09
N ILE A 27 -11.47 3.11 -22.90
CA ILE A 27 -12.13 3.18 -21.59
C ILE A 27 -11.49 2.20 -20.61
N GLY A 28 -11.17 0.98 -21.05
CA GLY A 28 -10.55 -0.04 -20.20
C GLY A 28 -9.17 0.38 -19.69
N GLU A 29 -8.37 1.04 -20.53
CA GLU A 29 -7.07 1.59 -20.14
C GLU A 29 -7.22 2.66 -19.05
N TYR A 30 -8.18 3.57 -19.21
CA TYR A 30 -8.50 4.58 -18.21
C TYR A 30 -8.92 3.95 -16.86
N PHE A 31 -9.78 2.94 -16.89
CA PHE A 31 -10.21 2.24 -15.67
C PHE A 31 -9.06 1.50 -14.96
N VAL A 32 -8.19 0.83 -15.72
CA VAL A 32 -7.03 0.15 -15.15
C VAL A 32 -6.11 1.16 -14.46
N ASP A 33 -5.87 2.31 -15.09
CA ASP A 33 -5.08 3.38 -14.48
C ASP A 33 -5.75 3.93 -13.21
N LEU A 34 -7.05 4.18 -13.22
CA LEU A 34 -7.80 4.59 -12.02
C LEU A 34 -7.64 3.60 -10.85
N VAL A 35 -7.67 2.29 -11.12
CA VAL A 35 -7.44 1.27 -10.09
C VAL A 35 -6.01 1.33 -9.56
N GLN A 36 -5.01 1.54 -10.42
CA GLN A 36 -3.63 1.71 -9.99
C GLN A 36 -3.45 2.96 -9.13
N GLN A 37 -4.08 4.07 -9.51
CA GLN A 37 -4.09 5.31 -8.74
C GLN A 37 -4.77 5.13 -7.38
N ASP A 38 -5.89 4.41 -7.30
CA ASP A 38 -6.54 4.06 -6.03
C ASP A 38 -5.62 3.23 -5.13
N LYS A 39 -4.96 2.20 -5.68
CA LYS A 39 -3.97 1.41 -4.92
C LYS A 39 -2.85 2.29 -4.38
N LYS A 40 -2.32 3.21 -5.20
CA LYS A 40 -1.27 4.14 -4.79
C LYS A 40 -1.75 5.06 -3.66
N ARG A 41 -2.96 5.62 -3.78
CA ARG A 41 -3.56 6.49 -2.75
C ARG A 41 -3.74 5.75 -1.42
N LYS A 42 -4.23 4.52 -1.45
CA LYS A 42 -4.40 3.68 -0.26
C LYS A 42 -3.06 3.31 0.39
N ALA A 43 -2.05 2.99 -0.41
CA ALA A 43 -0.70 2.73 0.08
C ALA A 43 -0.09 3.98 0.74
N GLN A 44 -0.27 5.15 0.13
CA GLN A 44 0.17 6.43 0.68
C GLN A 44 -0.52 6.74 2.02
N ALA A 45 -1.85 6.61 2.09
CA ALA A 45 -2.60 6.85 3.32
C ALA A 45 -2.16 5.90 4.46
N LYS A 46 -1.89 4.62 4.13
CA LYS A 46 -1.35 3.66 5.10
C LYS A 46 0.04 4.08 5.59
N LEU A 47 0.91 4.53 4.69
CA LEU A 47 2.25 5.00 5.06
C LEU A 47 2.17 6.22 6.00
N GLU A 48 1.34 7.21 5.68
CA GLU A 48 1.13 8.39 6.51
C GLU A 48 0.62 8.03 7.91
N MET A 49 -0.32 7.08 8.00
CA MET A 49 -0.81 6.56 9.28
C MET A 49 0.33 5.93 10.10
N LEU A 50 1.16 5.08 9.50
CA LEU A 50 2.29 4.43 10.18
C LEU A 50 3.37 5.43 10.62
N LEU A 51 3.61 6.47 9.82
CA LEU A 51 4.53 7.54 10.20
C LEU A 51 4.01 8.35 11.38
N LEU A 52 2.71 8.67 11.40
CA LEU A 52 2.08 9.31 12.55
C LEU A 52 2.13 8.43 13.79
N GLU A 53 1.90 7.12 13.65
CA GLU A 53 2.06 6.17 14.74
C GLU A 53 3.49 6.21 15.31
N GLY A 54 4.51 6.12 14.45
CA GLY A 54 5.92 6.17 14.88
C GLY A 54 6.36 7.52 15.45
N ILE A 55 5.78 8.63 15.00
CA ILE A 55 6.06 9.96 15.57
C ILE A 55 5.44 10.11 16.97
N ASN A 56 4.26 9.51 17.17
CA ASN A 56 3.54 9.57 18.45
C ASN A 56 3.93 8.44 19.42
N SER A 57 4.78 7.51 19.00
CA SER A 57 5.26 6.41 19.84
C SER A 57 6.39 6.86 20.76
N ASP A 58 6.62 6.08 21.82
CA ASP A 58 7.76 6.28 22.70
C ASP A 58 9.08 6.17 21.92
N THR A 59 10.00 7.09 22.20
CA THR A 59 11.31 7.15 21.55
C THR A 59 12.39 6.56 22.45
N GLN A 60 13.33 5.83 21.87
CA GLN A 60 14.53 5.36 22.56
C GLN A 60 15.77 5.69 21.73
N GLU A 61 16.88 5.98 22.41
CA GLU A 61 18.16 6.20 21.74
C GLU A 61 18.65 4.91 21.06
N VAL A 62 18.97 5.01 19.78
CA VAL A 62 19.46 3.90 18.99
C VAL A 62 20.98 3.79 19.14
N THR A 63 21.42 3.03 20.14
CA THR A 63 22.85 2.76 20.40
C THR A 63 23.32 1.44 19.77
N PRO A 64 24.65 1.19 19.64
CA PRO A 64 25.16 -0.10 19.18
C PRO A 64 24.71 -1.27 20.07
N GLU A 65 24.64 -1.06 21.39
CA GLU A 65 24.15 -2.06 22.35
C GLU A 65 22.67 -2.35 22.16
N TYR A 66 21.84 -1.32 21.95
CA TYR A 66 20.42 -1.49 21.60
C TYR A 66 20.26 -2.41 20.39
N TRP A 67 21.03 -2.18 19.32
CA TRP A 67 21.01 -3.04 18.14
C TRP A 67 21.48 -4.47 18.40
N GLN A 68 22.49 -4.64 19.24
CA GLN A 68 23.00 -5.96 19.63
C GLN A 68 21.91 -6.75 20.36
N ASN A 69 21.28 -6.13 21.36
CA ASN A 69 20.23 -6.73 22.18
C ASN A 69 18.97 -7.04 21.33
N LEU A 70 18.57 -6.12 20.44
CA LEU A 70 17.44 -6.33 19.54
C LEU A 70 17.65 -7.54 18.63
N ARG A 71 18.84 -7.70 18.04
CA ARG A 71 19.16 -8.86 17.20
C ARG A 71 19.16 -10.16 17.99
N SER A 72 19.75 -10.16 19.19
CA SER A 72 19.74 -11.32 20.08
C SER A 72 18.32 -11.74 20.42
N ALA A 73 17.44 -10.81 20.80
CA ALA A 73 16.05 -11.11 21.12
C ALA A 73 15.28 -11.75 19.94
N VAL A 74 15.40 -11.21 18.73
CA VAL A 74 14.72 -11.74 17.54
C VAL A 74 15.23 -13.13 17.14
N LEU A 75 16.53 -13.40 17.32
CA LEU A 75 17.12 -14.71 17.03
C LEU A 75 16.78 -15.76 18.09
N ASP A 76 16.72 -15.36 19.37
CA ASP A 76 16.34 -16.23 20.48
C ASP A 76 14.85 -16.59 20.42
N GLU A 77 13.96 -15.64 20.10
CA GLU A 77 12.52 -15.92 19.87
C GLU A 77 12.30 -16.90 18.73
N ASN A 78 12.99 -16.74 17.60
CA ASN A 78 12.91 -17.68 16.49
C ASN A 78 13.45 -19.07 16.86
N SER A 79 14.45 -19.14 17.73
CA SER A 79 14.98 -20.42 18.23
C SER A 79 13.99 -21.15 19.15
N THR A 80 13.18 -20.39 19.89
CA THR A 80 12.15 -20.93 20.80
C THR A 80 10.89 -21.37 20.04
N ALA A 81 10.49 -20.62 19.00
CA ALA A 81 9.37 -20.98 18.13
C ALA A 81 9.63 -22.25 17.30
N ILE A 82 10.89 -22.54 16.96
CA ILE A 82 11.26 -23.77 16.23
C ILE A 82 11.29 -25.00 17.15
N GLN A 83 11.35 -24.83 18.47
CA GLN A 83 11.34 -25.95 19.44
C GLN A 83 9.94 -26.39 19.90
N SER A 84 8.89 -25.58 19.67
CA SER A 84 7.51 -25.95 20.07
C SER A 84 6.74 -26.79 19.04
N ASP A 85 7.31 -27.04 17.87
CA ASP A 85 6.69 -27.79 16.76
C ASP A 85 7.30 -29.20 16.57
N ALA A 86 8.02 -29.73 17.58
CA ALA A 86 8.65 -31.06 17.56
C ALA A 86 8.09 -32.02 18.63
#